data_AF-A0ABD1VSK2-F1
#
_entry.id   AF-A0ABD1VSK2-F1
#
_cell.length_a   1.000
_cell.length_b   1.000
_cell.length_c   1.000
_cell.angle_alpha   90.00
_cell.angle_beta   90.00
_cell.angle_gamma   90.00
#
_symmetry.space_group_name_H-M   'P 1'
#
loop_
_entity.id
_entity.type
_entity.pdbx_description
1 polymer ?
#
loop_
_entity_poly.entity_id
_entity_poly.type
_entity_poly.pdbx_seq_one_letter_code
_entity_poly.pdbx_strand_id
1 'polypeptide(L)'
;MENGNTFKRTTLHNLYEKQGQSPCYDNLCRLVTDLIPLIESGVRGVTSNPANFQKAISTSNAYNDQFRISKMPVNSFESIYDQTDGSDGYVYVEVSPRLADDTEGTIEVAKLLHKKVDRPNVYIKIPATAPCVPSIKEVIASGISVNVTAS
;
A
#
# COMPACT_ATOMS: atom_id res chain seq x y z
N MET A 1 13.46 -1.73 -38.86
CA MET A 1 12.70 -0.52 -38.45
C MET A 1 12.23 -0.79 -37.03
N GLU A 2 13.00 -0.36 -36.02
CA GLU A 2 12.57 -0.43 -34.63
C GLU A 2 11.74 0.80 -34.33
N ASN A 3 10.43 0.61 -34.11
CA ASN A 3 9.58 1.63 -33.53
C ASN A 3 9.88 1.74 -32.04
N GLY A 4 11.00 2.37 -31.71
CA GLY A 4 11.39 2.67 -30.34
C GLY A 4 10.50 3.77 -29.77
N ASN A 5 9.39 3.38 -29.13
CA ASN A 5 8.66 4.28 -28.24
C ASN A 5 9.60 4.61 -27.07
N THR A 6 10.38 5.67 -27.22
CA THR A 6 11.41 6.05 -26.26
C THR A 6 10.70 6.70 -25.08
N PHE A 7 10.32 5.90 -24.09
CA PHE A 7 9.75 6.41 -22.85
C PHE A 7 10.67 7.50 -22.30
N LYS A 8 10.12 8.71 -22.13
CA LYS A 8 10.91 9.87 -21.71
C LYS A 8 11.37 9.65 -20.28
N ARG A 9 12.64 9.30 -20.14
CA ARG A 9 13.31 9.05 -18.87
C ARG A 9 13.18 10.26 -17.95
N THR A 10 12.79 10.01 -16.70
CA THR A 10 12.55 11.02 -15.67
C THR A 10 13.59 10.94 -14.55
N THR A 11 13.57 11.91 -13.64
CA THR A 11 14.36 11.87 -12.40
C THR A 11 14.03 10.66 -11.50
N LEU A 12 12.78 10.20 -11.48
CA LEU A 12 12.38 9.06 -10.65
C LEU A 12 13.05 7.76 -11.08
N HIS A 13 13.22 7.56 -12.38
CA HIS A 13 13.97 6.42 -12.89
C HIS A 13 15.45 6.46 -12.47
N ASN A 14 16.06 7.64 -12.50
CA ASN A 14 17.44 7.82 -12.05
C ASN A 14 17.59 7.54 -10.55
N LEU A 15 16.57 7.85 -9.74
CA LEU A 15 16.59 7.58 -8.30
C LEU A 15 16.72 6.09 -8.02
N TYR A 16 15.99 5.25 -8.75
CA TYR A 16 16.14 3.81 -8.64
C TYR A 16 17.47 3.32 -9.21
N GLU A 17 17.77 3.59 -10.47
CA GLU A 17 18.91 2.96 -11.14
C GLU A 17 20.27 3.43 -10.65
N LYS A 18 20.38 4.69 -10.21
CA LYS A 18 21.65 5.26 -9.77
C LYS A 18 21.82 5.24 -8.26
N GLN A 19 20.73 5.19 -7.51
CA GLN A 19 20.77 5.32 -6.04
C GLN A 19 20.10 4.14 -5.31
N GLY A 20 19.49 3.18 -6.02
CA GLY A 20 18.79 2.05 -5.43
C GLY A 20 17.54 2.44 -4.63
N GLN A 21 16.99 3.63 -4.87
CA GLN A 21 15.86 4.17 -4.11
C GLN A 21 14.56 4.06 -4.91
N SER A 22 13.60 3.30 -4.39
CA SER A 22 12.30 3.07 -5.01
C SER A 22 11.31 4.19 -4.71
N PRO A 23 10.89 5.00 -5.69
CA PRO A 23 9.95 6.10 -5.45
C PRO A 23 8.53 5.57 -5.23
N CYS A 24 7.88 5.99 -4.13
CA CYS A 24 6.50 5.61 -3.80
C CYS A 24 5.57 6.83 -3.91
N TYR A 25 4.37 6.63 -4.48
CA TYR A 25 3.34 7.67 -4.57
C TYR A 25 2.37 7.57 -3.38
N ASP A 26 2.35 8.62 -2.55
CA ASP A 26 1.60 8.66 -1.28
C ASP A 26 0.35 9.54 -1.34
N ASN A 27 -0.58 9.23 -2.27
CA ASN A 27 -1.89 9.87 -2.29
C ASN A 27 -2.89 9.23 -3.27
N LEU A 28 -3.41 8.01 -3.02
CA LEU A 28 -4.54 7.44 -3.81
C LEU A 28 -5.89 8.18 -3.57
N CYS A 29 -5.81 9.47 -3.24
CA CYS A 29 -6.81 10.51 -2.90
C CYS A 29 -8.03 10.68 -3.80
N ARG A 30 -7.82 10.47 -5.09
CA ARG A 30 -8.78 10.79 -6.14
C ARG A 30 -8.90 9.59 -7.05
N LEU A 31 -9.89 9.63 -7.92
CA LEU A 31 -10.06 8.77 -9.09
C LEU A 31 -8.82 8.84 -10.02
N VAL A 32 -7.64 8.49 -9.53
CA VAL A 32 -6.52 8.05 -10.34
C VAL A 32 -6.90 6.64 -10.76
N THR A 33 -7.85 6.58 -11.69
CA THR A 33 -8.26 5.34 -12.34
C THR A 33 -7.17 4.84 -13.28
N ASP A 34 -6.27 5.74 -13.68
CA ASP A 34 -5.13 5.43 -14.52
C ASP A 34 -3.81 5.76 -13.81
N LEU A 35 -3.15 4.71 -13.34
CA LEU A 35 -1.85 4.78 -12.66
C LEU A 35 -0.70 4.55 -13.63
N ILE A 36 -1.01 4.21 -14.89
CA ILE A 36 -0.01 3.97 -15.94
C ILE A 36 0.91 5.19 -16.09
N PRO A 37 0.42 6.46 -16.12
CA PRO A 37 1.32 7.59 -16.24
C PRO A 37 2.29 7.75 -15.05
N LEU A 38 1.88 7.35 -13.84
CA LEU A 38 2.76 7.39 -12.67
C LEU A 38 3.83 6.30 -12.77
N ILE A 39 3.42 5.09 -13.15
CA ILE A 39 4.32 3.96 -13.37
C ILE A 39 5.33 4.29 -14.47
N GLU A 40 4.86 4.78 -15.63
CA GLU A 40 5.67 5.24 -16.75
C GLU A 40 6.58 6.40 -16.38
N SER A 41 6.22 7.21 -15.38
CA SER A 41 7.08 8.27 -14.86
C SER A 41 8.15 7.77 -13.91
N GLY A 42 8.15 6.49 -13.51
CA GLY A 42 9.14 5.88 -12.63
C GLY A 42 8.67 5.65 -11.18
N VAL A 43 7.37 5.77 -10.89
CA VAL A 43 6.80 5.37 -9.58
C VAL A 43 6.81 3.83 -9.48
N ARG A 44 7.25 3.33 -8.32
CA ARG A 44 7.48 1.90 -8.08
C ARG A 44 6.64 1.32 -6.93
N GLY A 45 5.90 2.14 -6.19
CA GLY A 45 4.95 1.69 -5.17
C GLY A 45 3.86 2.72 -4.90
N VAL A 46 2.79 2.30 -4.22
CA VAL A 46 1.67 3.18 -3.83
C VAL A 46 1.17 2.90 -2.43
N THR A 47 0.93 3.95 -1.66
CA THR A 47 0.30 3.88 -0.33
C THR A 47 -1.13 4.41 -0.36
N SER A 48 -1.98 3.86 0.52
CA SER A 48 -3.27 4.45 0.88
C SER A 48 -3.17 5.05 2.28
N ASN A 49 -3.80 6.21 2.53
CA ASN A 49 -3.74 6.94 3.81
C ASN A 49 -5.17 7.18 4.37
N PRO A 50 -5.43 7.08 5.70
CA PRO A 50 -6.75 7.07 6.31
C PRO A 50 -7.41 8.44 6.42
N ALA A 51 -6.67 9.54 6.28
CA ALA A 51 -7.23 10.90 6.34
C ALA A 51 -8.41 11.10 5.36
N ASN A 52 -8.46 10.28 4.31
CA ASN A 52 -9.50 10.30 3.29
C ASN A 52 -10.61 9.26 3.50
N PHE A 53 -10.35 8.20 4.29
CA PHE A 53 -11.38 7.25 4.68
C PHE A 53 -12.33 7.88 5.70
N GLN A 54 -11.82 8.73 6.59
CA GLN A 54 -12.62 9.38 7.64
C GLN A 54 -13.74 10.31 7.10
N LYS A 55 -13.55 10.96 5.93
CA LYS A 55 -14.58 11.80 5.29
C LYS A 55 -15.68 11.02 4.57
N ALA A 56 -15.43 9.76 4.18
CA ALA A 56 -16.41 8.92 3.51
C ALA A 56 -17.26 8.09 4.49
N ILE A 57 -16.88 8.02 5.78
CA ILE A 57 -17.39 7.07 6.79
C ILE A 57 -18.10 7.82 7.95
N SER A 58 -18.81 8.91 7.67
CA SER A 58 -19.56 9.63 8.72
C SER A 58 -20.87 8.95 9.15
N THR A 59 -21.22 7.77 8.61
CA THR A 59 -22.48 7.09 8.94
C THR A 59 -22.37 5.56 8.81
N SER A 60 -21.89 4.87 9.87
CA SER A 60 -22.38 3.57 10.41
C SER A 60 -21.26 2.77 11.12
N ASN A 61 -21.63 1.66 11.74
CA ASN A 61 -20.87 0.93 12.76
C ASN A 61 -19.44 0.53 12.35
N ALA A 62 -18.50 0.72 13.27
CA ALA A 62 -17.05 0.58 13.09
C ALA A 62 -16.54 -0.79 12.58
N TYR A 63 -17.40 -1.82 12.55
CA TYR A 63 -17.07 -3.16 12.05
C TYR A 63 -17.39 -3.36 10.55
N ASN A 64 -18.22 -2.50 9.92
CA ASN A 64 -18.65 -2.70 8.52
C ASN A 64 -17.92 -1.81 7.48
N ASP A 65 -17.25 -0.74 7.89
CA ASP A 65 -16.99 0.38 6.98
C ASP A 65 -15.57 0.52 6.39
N GLN A 66 -14.75 -0.54 6.38
CA GLN A 66 -13.39 -0.45 5.79
C GLN A 66 -13.11 -1.22 4.50
N PHE A 67 -14.13 -1.75 3.81
CA PHE A 67 -13.86 -2.56 2.62
C PHE A 67 -14.13 -1.83 1.30
N ARG A 68 -13.13 -1.06 0.86
CA ARG A 68 -12.96 -0.72 -0.57
C ARG A 68 -11.65 -1.24 -1.15
N ILE A 69 -11.24 -2.44 -0.72
CA ILE A 69 -10.13 -3.20 -1.34
C ILE A 69 -10.31 -3.29 -2.86
N SER A 70 -11.56 -3.41 -3.33
CA SER A 70 -11.89 -3.48 -4.76
C SER A 70 -11.50 -2.25 -5.59
N LYS A 71 -11.17 -1.12 -4.95
CA LYS A 71 -10.69 0.08 -5.64
C LYS A 71 -9.17 0.24 -5.59
N MET A 72 -8.46 -0.65 -4.91
CA MET A 72 -7.00 -0.59 -4.86
C MET A 72 -6.41 -1.21 -6.14
N PRO A 73 -5.38 -0.58 -6.72
CA PRO A 73 -4.80 -1.01 -8.00
C PRO A 73 -3.79 -2.15 -7.83
N VAL A 74 -4.12 -3.14 -7.00
CA VAL A 74 -3.21 -4.22 -6.62
C VAL A 74 -2.68 -4.95 -7.87
N ASN A 75 -3.58 -5.23 -8.82
CA ASN A 75 -3.24 -5.89 -10.09
C ASN A 75 -2.30 -5.05 -10.98
N SER A 76 -2.43 -3.72 -10.97
CA SER A 76 -1.58 -2.84 -11.80
C SER A 76 -0.14 -2.82 -11.29
N PHE A 77 0.05 -2.95 -9.98
CA PHE A 77 1.37 -3.00 -9.35
C PHE A 77 1.95 -4.42 -9.25
N GLU A 78 1.12 -5.45 -9.35
CA GLU A 78 1.57 -6.86 -9.43
C GLU A 78 2.46 -7.09 -10.65
N SER A 79 2.11 -6.52 -11.81
CA SER A 79 2.96 -6.65 -13.00
C SER A 79 4.36 -6.04 -12.81
N ILE A 80 4.48 -4.96 -12.03
CA ILE A 80 5.77 -4.36 -11.68
C ILE A 80 6.50 -5.26 -10.70
N TYR A 81 5.79 -5.81 -9.71
CA TYR A 81 6.35 -6.75 -8.74
C TYR A 81 6.98 -7.96 -9.44
N ASP A 82 6.28 -8.57 -10.39
CA ASP A 82 6.79 -9.70 -11.17
C ASP A 82 7.97 -9.32 -12.06
N GLN A 83 7.88 -8.19 -12.79
CA GLN A 83 8.96 -7.71 -13.68
C GLN A 83 10.24 -7.34 -12.93
N THR A 84 10.12 -7.03 -11.64
CA THR A 84 11.22 -6.57 -10.80
C THR A 84 11.70 -7.63 -9.81
N ASP A 85 11.22 -8.88 -9.95
CA ASP A 85 11.54 -9.99 -9.05
C ASP A 85 11.32 -9.61 -7.56
N GLY A 86 10.22 -8.90 -7.31
CA GLY A 86 9.84 -8.42 -5.99
C GLY A 86 10.66 -7.25 -5.46
N SER A 87 11.49 -6.56 -6.26
CA SER A 87 12.15 -5.34 -5.76
C SER A 87 11.19 -4.17 -5.60
N ASP A 88 10.09 -4.16 -6.36
CA ASP A 88 9.11 -3.06 -6.42
C ASP A 88 7.69 -3.56 -6.63
N GLY A 89 6.74 -2.68 -6.93
CA GLY A 89 5.35 -3.06 -7.18
C GLY A 89 4.52 -3.20 -5.91
N TYR A 90 4.96 -2.60 -4.80
CA TYR A 90 4.30 -2.75 -3.50
C TYR A 90 3.07 -1.86 -3.33
N VAL A 91 2.04 -2.42 -2.71
CA VAL A 91 0.80 -1.72 -2.33
C VAL A 91 0.61 -1.80 -0.82
N TYR A 92 0.39 -0.64 -0.18
CA TYR A 92 0.24 -0.56 1.27
C TYR A 92 -1.22 -0.30 1.67
N VAL A 93 -1.79 -1.20 2.48
CA VAL A 93 -3.18 -1.18 2.94
C VAL A 93 -3.22 -0.90 4.44
N GLU A 94 -3.85 0.21 4.83
CA GLU A 94 -3.76 0.70 6.20
C GLU A 94 -4.89 0.20 7.12
N VAL A 95 -4.51 -0.22 8.32
CA VAL A 95 -5.46 -0.49 9.41
C VAL A 95 -6.01 0.83 9.95
N SER A 96 -7.29 0.87 10.32
CA SER A 96 -7.91 2.07 10.92
C SER A 96 -7.08 2.62 12.09
N PRO A 97 -6.75 3.92 12.11
CA PRO A 97 -6.15 4.56 13.28
C PRO A 97 -7.02 4.46 14.55
N ARG A 98 -8.33 4.19 14.41
CA ARG A 98 -9.22 3.95 15.55
C ARG A 98 -8.88 2.69 16.35
N LEU A 99 -8.11 1.77 15.76
CA LEU A 99 -7.63 0.56 16.41
C LEU A 99 -6.23 0.73 17.00
N ALA A 100 -5.66 1.94 16.98
CA ALA A 100 -4.27 2.18 17.42
C ALA A 100 -4.01 1.82 18.89
N ASP A 101 -5.06 1.74 19.71
CA ASP A 101 -5.03 1.34 21.12
C ASP A 101 -5.64 -0.07 21.35
N ASP A 102 -6.03 -0.77 20.29
CA ASP A 102 -6.63 -2.11 20.32
C ASP A 102 -5.71 -3.11 19.60
N THR A 103 -4.88 -3.79 20.39
CA THR A 103 -3.92 -4.78 19.87
C THR A 103 -4.61 -5.95 19.17
N GLU A 104 -5.64 -6.54 19.79
CA GLU A 104 -6.33 -7.73 19.26
C GLU A 104 -7.11 -7.38 17.99
N GLY A 105 -7.88 -6.29 18.02
CA GLY A 105 -8.60 -5.79 16.86
C GLY A 105 -7.66 -5.43 15.70
N THR A 106 -6.49 -4.86 15.98
CA THR A 106 -5.48 -4.59 14.94
C THR A 106 -4.98 -5.88 14.29
N ILE A 107 -4.69 -6.93 15.08
CA ILE A 107 -4.22 -8.23 14.55
C ILE A 107 -5.29 -8.87 13.65
N GLU A 108 -6.54 -8.92 14.12
CA GLU A 108 -7.64 -9.51 13.37
C GLU A 108 -7.89 -8.79 12.04
N VAL A 109 -7.95 -7.46 12.07
CA VAL A 109 -8.16 -6.65 10.87
C VAL A 109 -6.97 -6.75 9.92
N ALA A 110 -5.73 -6.75 10.41
CA ALA A 110 -4.54 -6.94 9.58
C ALA A 110 -4.57 -8.28 8.83
N LYS A 111 -4.86 -9.38 9.54
CA LYS A 111 -5.00 -10.73 8.95
C LYS A 111 -6.14 -10.78 7.94
N LEU A 112 -7.28 -10.14 8.25
CA LEU A 112 -8.44 -10.08 7.35
C LEU A 112 -8.15 -9.28 6.08
N LEU A 113 -7.50 -8.11 6.19
CA LEU A 113 -7.11 -7.28 5.06
C LEU A 113 -6.16 -8.04 4.14
N HIS A 114 -5.10 -8.63 4.71
CA HIS A 114 -4.13 -9.42 3.95
C HIS A 114 -4.81 -10.57 3.20
N LYS A 115 -5.66 -11.35 3.90
CA LYS A 115 -6.41 -12.46 3.30
C LYS A 115 -7.38 -12.01 2.20
N LYS A 116 -7.99 -10.83 2.32
CA LYS A 116 -8.93 -10.33 1.30
C LYS A 116 -8.22 -9.81 0.06
N VAL A 117 -7.01 -9.27 0.20
CA VAL A 117 -6.23 -8.84 -0.95
C VAL A 117 -5.60 -10.03 -1.66
N ASP A 118 -5.04 -10.97 -0.88
CA ASP A 118 -4.48 -12.24 -1.36
C ASP A 118 -3.45 -12.07 -2.48
N ARG A 119 -2.48 -11.15 -2.26
CA ARG A 119 -1.39 -10.88 -3.21
C ARG A 119 -0.06 -10.70 -2.50
N PRO A 120 1.06 -11.17 -3.10
CA PRO A 120 2.38 -11.15 -2.47
C PRO A 120 2.97 -9.74 -2.36
N ASN A 121 2.52 -8.80 -3.18
CA ASN A 121 3.01 -7.42 -3.22
C ASN A 121 2.32 -6.48 -2.22
N VAL A 122 1.64 -7.02 -1.20
CA VAL A 122 0.85 -6.22 -0.24
C VAL A 122 1.45 -6.17 1.14
N TYR A 123 1.50 -4.96 1.67
CA TYR A 123 1.92 -4.66 3.02
C TYR A 123 0.73 -4.11 3.81
N ILE A 124 0.57 -4.56 5.04
CA ILE A 124 -0.38 -3.97 5.97
C ILE A 124 0.29 -2.82 6.71
N LYS A 125 -0.28 -1.64 6.61
CA LYS A 125 0.23 -0.44 7.27
C LYS A 125 -0.38 -0.33 8.66
N ILE A 126 0.46 -0.33 9.69
CA ILE A 126 0.06 -0.32 11.11
C ILE A 126 0.74 0.87 11.81
N PRO A 127 -0.01 1.69 12.57
CA PRO A 127 0.55 2.76 13.39
C PRO A 127 1.66 2.30 14.34
N ALA A 128 2.69 3.12 14.49
CA ALA A 128 3.83 2.91 15.38
C ALA A 128 3.55 3.41 16.80
N THR A 129 2.33 3.23 17.31
CA THR A 129 2.00 3.59 18.70
C THR A 129 2.52 2.49 19.64
N ALA A 130 2.81 2.83 20.90
CA ALA A 130 3.25 1.84 21.88
C ALA A 130 2.27 0.65 22.02
N PRO A 131 0.93 0.85 22.01
CA PRO A 131 -0.03 -0.27 22.04
C PRO A 131 -0.09 -1.12 20.76
N CYS A 132 0.37 -0.60 19.61
CA CYS A 132 0.45 -1.37 18.36
C CYS A 132 1.72 -2.23 18.24
N VAL A 133 2.74 -2.03 19.09
CA VAL A 133 3.98 -2.82 18.99
C VAL A 133 3.73 -4.34 19.10
N PRO A 134 2.88 -4.85 20.00
CA PRO A 134 2.57 -6.28 20.05
C PRO A 134 1.83 -6.78 18.80
N SER A 135 0.92 -5.98 18.23
CA SER A 135 0.19 -6.37 17.02
C SER A 135 1.11 -6.41 15.79
N ILE A 136 2.04 -5.46 15.66
CA ILE A 136 3.07 -5.47 14.60
C ILE A 136 3.87 -6.78 14.66
N LYS A 137 4.33 -7.18 15.85
CA LYS A 137 5.11 -8.42 16.03
C LYS A 137 4.32 -9.66 15.62
N GLU A 138 3.07 -9.77 16.08
CA GLU A 138 2.20 -10.92 15.79
C GLU A 138 1.85 -11.02 14.30
N VAL A 139 1.59 -9.89 13.64
CA VAL A 139 1.28 -9.85 12.21
C VAL A 139 2.50 -10.28 11.38
N ILE A 140 3.69 -9.77 11.71
CA ILE A 140 4.94 -10.22 11.07
C ILE A 140 5.20 -11.71 11.32
N ALA A 141 4.99 -12.19 12.56
CA ALA A 141 5.15 -13.61 12.90
C ALA A 141 4.17 -14.53 12.13
N SER A 142 3.05 -13.97 11.69
CA SER A 142 2.08 -14.66 10.82
C SER A 142 2.46 -14.67 9.33
N GLY A 143 3.66 -14.17 8.98
CA GLY A 143 4.15 -14.10 7.61
C GLY A 143 3.58 -12.94 6.78
N ILE A 144 2.96 -11.95 7.44
CA ILE A 144 2.37 -10.79 6.77
C ILE A 144 3.37 -9.63 6.81
N SER A 145 3.68 -9.07 5.64
CA SER A 145 4.53 -7.90 5.51
C SER A 145 3.86 -6.66 6.09
N VAL A 146 4.58 -5.92 6.95
CA VAL A 146 4.05 -4.73 7.66
C VAL A 146 4.83 -3.48 7.29
N ASN A 147 4.12 -2.38 7.02
CA ASN A 147 4.67 -1.03 6.94
C ASN A 147 4.34 -0.29 8.23
N VAL A 148 5.36 0.01 9.04
CA VAL A 148 5.18 0.72 10.30
C VAL A 148 5.13 2.23 10.01
N THR A 149 4.08 2.91 10.48
CA THR A 149 3.84 4.33 10.14
C THR A 149 3.71 5.21 11.38
N ALA A 150 4.22 6.44 11.34
CA ALA A 150 3.90 7.46 12.35
C ALA A 150 2.60 8.16 11.92
N SER A 151 1.50 7.86 12.60
CA SER A 151 0.19 8.49 12.43
C SER A 151 -0.12 9.44 13.56
#